data_AF-A0A8B8JHF7-F1
#
_entry.id   AF-A0A8B8JHF7-F1
#
_cell.length_a   1.000
_cell.length_b   1.000
_cell.length_c   1.000
_cell.angle_alpha   90.00
_cell.angle_beta   90.00
_cell.angle_gamma   90.00
#
_symmetry.space_group_name_H-M   'P 1'
#
loop_
_entity.id
_entity.type
_entity.pdbx_description
1 polymer ?
#
loop_
_entity_poly.entity_id
_entity_poly.type
_entity_poly.pdbx_seq_one_letter_code
_entity_poly.pdbx_strand_id
1 'polypeptide(L)'
;MVYHSSFVDEVGVSRACGCPLLPLKSHIKGPAPVSDQDRTDIVDEAITFFRANVFFRNFDIKSPADKLLIYLTFYINVALKRLEGCRTLAEGTKAIINLGLEKVPVPGESGFPFPGLFPLPQSHKEADTGRNKWEVIERCIQT
;
A
#
# COMPACT_ATOMS: atom_id res chain seq x y z
N MET A 1 11.14 3.66 -18.76
CA MET A 1 9.94 4.49 -18.56
C MET A 1 9.30 4.02 -17.26
N VAL A 2 8.92 4.95 -16.38
CA VAL A 2 8.26 4.65 -15.11
C VAL A 2 6.75 4.56 -15.35
N TYR A 3 6.07 3.62 -14.69
CA TYR A 3 4.62 3.49 -14.75
C TYR A 3 3.97 4.23 -13.58
N HIS A 4 3.07 5.16 -13.89
CA HIS A 4 2.27 5.89 -12.92
C HIS A 4 0.90 5.23 -12.76
N SER A 5 0.26 5.49 -11.63
CA SER A 5 -1.09 4.98 -11.38
C SER A 5 -2.09 5.62 -12.33
N SER A 6 -3.05 4.83 -12.83
CA SER A 6 -4.15 5.36 -13.65
C SER A 6 -5.27 5.99 -12.81
N PHE A 7 -5.26 5.77 -11.49
CA PHE A 7 -6.18 6.41 -10.56
C PHE A 7 -5.83 7.89 -10.41
N VAL A 8 -6.52 8.72 -11.20
CA VAL A 8 -6.41 10.17 -11.09
C VAL A 8 -7.41 10.66 -10.05
N ASP A 9 -6.94 11.56 -9.20
CA ASP A 9 -7.63 12.19 -8.08
C ASP A 9 -9.13 12.42 -8.33
N GLU A 10 -9.98 11.45 -7.95
CA GLU A 10 -11.42 11.61 -8.11
C GLU A 10 -11.92 12.65 -7.10
N VAL A 11 -12.55 13.70 -7.59
CA VAL A 11 -13.13 14.76 -6.77
C VAL A 11 -14.12 14.14 -5.78
N GLY A 12 -13.80 14.20 -4.49
CA GLY A 12 -14.62 13.63 -3.41
C GLY A 12 -14.04 12.40 -2.71
N VAL A 13 -12.87 11.89 -3.13
CA VAL A 13 -12.20 10.79 -2.41
C VAL A 13 -11.61 11.28 -1.09
N SER A 14 -12.09 10.69 0.01
CA SER A 14 -11.56 10.91 1.35
C SER A 14 -10.06 10.60 1.41
N ARG A 15 -9.31 11.41 2.15
CA ARG A 15 -7.85 11.26 2.29
C ARG A 15 -7.46 11.08 3.75
N ALA A 16 -6.40 10.31 3.96
CA ALA A 16 -5.72 10.20 5.25
C ALA A 16 -4.22 10.34 5.00
N CYS A 17 -3.54 11.24 5.73
CA CYS A 17 -2.12 11.53 5.55
C CYS A 17 -1.78 11.82 4.07
N GLY A 18 -2.62 12.63 3.40
CA GLY A 18 -2.42 13.03 1.99
C GLY A 18 -2.59 11.92 0.96
N CYS A 19 -3.03 10.72 1.36
CA CYS A 19 -3.23 9.59 0.47
C CYS A 19 -4.73 9.35 0.20
N PRO A 20 -5.12 9.09 -1.05
CA PRO A 20 -6.53 8.83 -1.39
C PRO A 20 -6.98 7.48 -0.83
N LEU A 21 -8.17 7.41 -0.23
CA LEU A 21 -8.82 6.14 0.17
C LEU A 21 -9.48 5.52 -1.07
N LEU A 22 -8.66 4.93 -1.94
CA LEU A 22 -9.13 4.25 -3.14
C LEU A 22 -9.89 2.96 -2.77
N PRO A 23 -10.92 2.58 -3.55
CA PRO A 23 -11.60 1.30 -3.38
C PRO A 23 -10.63 0.12 -3.55
N LEU A 24 -10.77 -0.92 -2.72
CA LEU A 24 -9.94 -2.13 -2.75
C LEU A 24 -10.80 -3.39 -2.87
N LYS A 25 -10.29 -4.42 -3.57
CA LYS A 25 -10.91 -5.75 -3.64
C LYS A 25 -10.65 -6.51 -2.34
N SER A 26 -11.28 -6.09 -1.25
CA SER A 26 -11.06 -6.72 0.05
C SER A 26 -12.37 -7.08 0.75
N HIS A 27 -12.37 -8.26 1.36
CA HIS A 27 -13.38 -8.65 2.37
C HIS A 27 -13.01 -8.15 3.77
N ILE A 28 -11.86 -7.48 3.91
CA ILE A 28 -11.33 -6.99 5.18
C ILE A 28 -12.00 -5.66 5.52
N LYS A 29 -12.55 -5.56 6.73
CA LYS A 29 -13.14 -4.32 7.24
C LYS A 29 -12.06 -3.26 7.38
N GLY A 30 -12.28 -2.09 6.79
CA GLY A 30 -11.33 -1.00 6.76
C GLY A 30 -11.96 0.34 6.39
N PRO A 31 -11.18 1.44 6.45
CA PRO A 31 -11.63 2.76 6.04
C PRO A 31 -11.67 2.94 4.51
N ALA A 32 -11.07 2.01 3.75
CA ALA A 32 -11.11 2.00 2.29
C ALA A 32 -12.47 1.46 1.80
N PRO A 33 -13.10 2.09 0.78
CA PRO A 33 -14.28 1.53 0.15
C PRO A 33 -14.02 0.14 -0.42
N VAL A 34 -15.06 -0.70 -0.48
CA VAL A 34 -14.97 -2.01 -1.14
C VAL A 34 -15.16 -1.81 -2.64
N SER A 35 -14.26 -2.37 -3.46
CA SER A 35 -14.35 -2.42 -4.92
C SER A 35 -15.02 -3.71 -5.38
N ASP A 36 -15.66 -3.68 -6.55
CA ASP A 36 -16.13 -4.88 -7.24
C ASP A 36 -14.95 -5.77 -7.62
N GLN A 37 -15.10 -7.10 -7.51
CA GLN A 37 -14.00 -8.04 -7.81
C GLN A 37 -13.51 -7.98 -9.26
N ASP A 38 -14.38 -7.55 -10.19
CA ASP A 38 -14.06 -7.44 -11.62
C ASP A 38 -13.31 -6.16 -11.99
N ARG A 39 -13.24 -5.17 -11.10
CA ARG A 39 -12.60 -3.87 -11.37
C ARG A 39 -11.18 -3.81 -10.84
N THR A 40 -10.18 -3.59 -11.69
CA THR A 40 -8.78 -3.35 -11.27
C THR A 40 -8.69 -2.36 -10.11
N ASP A 41 -7.94 -2.70 -9.07
CA ASP A 41 -7.63 -1.79 -7.96
C ASP A 41 -6.15 -1.37 -7.96
N ILE A 42 -5.77 -0.53 -6.99
CA ILE A 42 -4.39 -0.02 -6.87
C ILE A 42 -3.37 -1.11 -6.51
N VAL A 43 -3.79 -2.22 -5.88
CA VAL A 43 -2.92 -3.35 -5.57
C VAL A 43 -2.61 -4.12 -6.85
N ASP A 44 -3.62 -4.36 -7.69
CA ASP A 44 -3.43 -4.97 -9.01
C ASP A 44 -2.47 -4.15 -9.88
N GLU A 45 -2.62 -2.82 -9.91
CA GLU A 45 -1.69 -1.92 -10.61
C GLU A 45 -0.27 -2.05 -10.06
N ALA A 46 -0.11 -2.06 -8.73
CA ALA A 46 1.20 -2.16 -8.11
C ALA A 46 1.91 -3.47 -8.43
N ILE A 47 1.20 -4.60 -8.39
CA ILE A 47 1.77 -5.91 -8.77
C ILE A 47 2.13 -5.92 -10.26
N THR A 48 1.25 -5.39 -11.12
CA THR A 48 1.47 -5.32 -12.57
C THR A 48 2.70 -4.47 -12.91
N PHE A 49 2.85 -3.31 -12.26
CA PHE A 49 3.94 -2.38 -12.51
C PHE A 49 5.21 -2.70 -11.73
N PHE A 50 5.15 -3.58 -10.72
CA PHE A 50 6.25 -3.86 -9.80
C PHE A 50 7.57 -4.17 -10.52
N ARG A 51 7.57 -5.13 -11.44
CA ARG A 51 8.79 -5.57 -12.15
C ARG A 51 9.45 -4.45 -12.95
N ALA A 52 8.68 -3.48 -13.42
CA ALA A 52 9.25 -2.32 -14.10
C ALA A 52 9.70 -1.25 -13.10
N ASN A 53 8.84 -0.90 -12.15
CA ASN A 53 9.05 0.22 -11.24
C ASN A 53 10.16 -0.02 -10.21
N VAL A 54 10.41 -1.28 -9.80
CA VAL A 54 11.41 -1.62 -8.78
C VAL A 54 12.85 -1.25 -9.15
N PHE A 55 13.17 -1.11 -10.44
CA PHE A 55 14.53 -0.76 -10.90
C PHE A 55 14.82 0.73 -10.86
N PHE A 56 13.82 1.59 -10.67
CA PHE A 56 13.99 3.03 -10.72
C PHE A 56 14.33 3.60 -9.35
N ARG A 57 15.43 4.36 -9.30
CA ARG A 57 15.84 5.10 -8.08
C ARG A 57 15.04 6.37 -7.84
N ASN A 58 14.55 6.97 -8.92
CA ASN A 58 13.78 8.22 -8.89
C ASN A 58 12.39 7.96 -9.46
N PHE A 59 11.37 8.41 -8.75
CA PHE A 59 9.97 8.35 -9.17
C PHE A 59 9.39 9.76 -9.05
N ASP A 60 9.02 10.37 -10.18
CA ASP A 60 8.38 11.68 -10.19
C ASP A 60 6.90 11.54 -9.79
N ILE A 61 6.42 12.30 -8.82
CA ILE A 61 5.07 12.10 -8.27
C ILE A 61 4.09 12.97 -9.05
N LYS A 62 3.21 12.35 -9.85
CA LYS A 62 2.23 13.07 -10.67
C LYS A 62 0.85 13.12 -10.03
N SER A 63 0.53 12.16 -9.15
CA SER A 63 -0.76 12.09 -8.47
C SER A 63 -0.65 11.63 -7.02
N PRO A 64 -1.68 11.83 -6.18
CA PRO A 64 -1.74 11.22 -4.85
C PRO A 64 -1.74 9.68 -4.89
N ALA A 65 -2.24 9.06 -5.97
CA ALA A 65 -2.22 7.61 -6.15
C ALA A 65 -0.80 7.07 -6.42
N ASP A 66 0.06 7.84 -7.09
CA ASP A 66 1.48 7.48 -7.25
C ASP A 66 2.18 7.28 -5.90
N LYS A 67 1.79 8.03 -4.86
CA LYS A 67 2.34 7.84 -3.52
C LYS A 67 1.97 6.47 -2.95
N LEU A 68 0.74 6.00 -3.21
CA LEU A 68 0.33 4.64 -2.85
C LEU A 68 1.08 3.60 -3.68
N LEU A 69 1.27 3.84 -4.97
CA LEU A 69 2.03 2.95 -5.85
C LEU A 69 3.48 2.78 -5.37
N ILE A 70 4.13 3.86 -4.93
CA ILE A 70 5.47 3.83 -4.31
C ILE A 70 5.44 2.98 -3.03
N TYR A 71 4.47 3.21 -2.15
CA TYR A 71 4.32 2.45 -0.91
C TYR A 71 4.15 0.95 -1.17
N LEU A 72 3.23 0.59 -2.07
CA LEU A 72 2.95 -0.78 -2.46
C LEU A 72 4.19 -1.44 -3.10
N THR A 73 4.90 -0.73 -3.97
CA THR A 73 6.16 -1.23 -4.57
C THR A 73 7.18 -1.56 -3.49
N PHE A 74 7.31 -0.73 -2.45
CA PHE A 74 8.16 -1.03 -1.29
C PHE A 74 7.64 -2.23 -0.50
N TYR A 75 6.34 -2.30 -0.22
CA TYR A 75 5.78 -3.39 0.56
C TYR A 75 5.91 -4.74 -0.15
N ILE A 76 5.71 -4.79 -1.47
CA ILE A 76 5.97 -5.99 -2.28
C ILE A 76 7.44 -6.42 -2.14
N ASN A 77 8.41 -5.50 -2.13
CA ASN A 77 9.81 -5.84 -1.87
C ASN A 77 10.02 -6.44 -0.46
N VAL A 78 9.35 -5.90 0.57
CA VAL A 78 9.42 -6.44 1.94
C VAL A 78 8.83 -7.86 1.98
N ALA A 79 7.68 -8.07 1.34
CA ALA A 79 7.05 -9.38 1.23
C ALA A 79 7.95 -10.39 0.51
N LEU A 80 8.55 -10.00 -0.62
CA LEU A 80 9.49 -10.85 -1.36
C LEU A 80 10.74 -11.22 -0.54
N LYS A 81 11.30 -10.26 0.21
CA LYS A 81 12.41 -10.55 1.15
C LYS A 81 12.00 -11.50 2.26
N ARG A 82 10.78 -11.39 2.77
CA ARG A 82 10.25 -12.33 3.78
C ARG A 82 10.09 -13.75 3.19
N LEU A 83 9.71 -13.84 1.92
CA LEU A 83 9.54 -15.10 1.19
C LEU A 83 10.85 -15.75 0.74
N GLU A 84 11.94 -14.99 0.59
CA GLU A 84 13.25 -15.49 0.11
C GLU A 84 13.76 -16.70 0.91
N GLY A 85 13.45 -16.76 2.21
CA GLY A 85 13.85 -17.87 3.09
C GLY A 85 12.87 -19.05 3.15
N CYS A 86 11.68 -18.94 2.57
CA CYS A 86 10.63 -19.96 2.66
C CYS A 86 10.82 -21.04 1.58
N ARG A 87 10.80 -22.31 1.97
CA ARG A 87 11.04 -23.44 1.04
C ARG A 87 9.76 -24.12 0.59
N THR A 88 8.65 -23.88 1.29
CA THR A 88 7.35 -24.45 0.97
C THR A 88 6.28 -23.36 0.87
N LEU A 89 5.22 -23.65 0.13
CA LEU A 89 4.05 -22.77 0.05
C LEU A 89 3.47 -22.49 1.44
N ALA A 90 3.35 -23.51 2.29
CA ALA A 90 2.81 -23.36 3.63
C ALA A 90 3.64 -22.41 4.52
N GLU A 91 4.97 -22.52 4.46
CA GLU A 91 5.88 -21.59 5.15
C GLU A 91 5.73 -20.16 4.61
N GLY A 92 5.69 -20.00 3.28
CA GLY A 92 5.53 -18.70 2.63
C GLY A 92 4.20 -18.03 2.99
N THR A 93 3.10 -18.77 2.89
CA THR A 93 1.77 -18.30 3.28
C THR A 93 1.75 -17.85 4.74
N LYS A 94 2.31 -18.67 5.66
CA LYS A 94 2.40 -18.30 7.08
C LYS A 94 3.25 -17.05 7.29
N ALA A 95 4.38 -16.92 6.58
CA ALA A 95 5.28 -15.80 6.73
C ALA A 95 4.65 -14.48 6.24
N ILE A 96 3.90 -14.52 5.15
CA ILE A 96 3.18 -13.36 4.62
C ILE A 96 1.98 -12.98 5.51
N ILE A 97 1.19 -13.95 5.96
CA ILE A 97 0.10 -13.68 6.92
C ILE A 97 0.66 -12.99 8.18
N ASN A 98 1.77 -13.50 8.73
CA ASN A 98 2.42 -12.89 9.88
C ASN A 98 2.88 -11.46 9.60
N LEU A 99 3.42 -11.19 8.41
CA LEU A 99 3.81 -9.85 7.99
C LEU A 99 2.61 -8.87 8.00
N GLY A 100 1.42 -9.31 7.59
CA GLY A 100 0.19 -8.48 7.59
C GLY A 100 -0.44 -8.26 8.97
N LEU A 101 0.09 -8.94 9.99
CA LEU A 101 -0.29 -8.77 11.39
C LEU A 101 0.71 -7.90 12.16
N GLU A 102 1.85 -7.57 11.57
CA GLU A 102 2.83 -6.66 12.17
C GLU A 102 2.25 -5.24 12.28
N LYS A 103 2.70 -4.49 13.29
CA LYS A 103 2.23 -3.12 13.50
C LYS A 103 2.71 -2.24 12.35
N VAL A 104 1.76 -1.67 11.61
CA VAL A 104 2.08 -0.78 10.49
C VAL A 104 2.37 0.63 11.01
N PRO A 105 3.56 1.20 10.77
CA PRO A 105 3.88 2.57 11.17
C PRO A 105 3.14 3.58 10.30
N VAL A 106 2.82 4.74 10.86
CA VAL A 106 2.26 5.88 10.10
C VAL A 106 3.31 6.98 9.87
N PRO A 107 3.12 7.90 8.90
CA PRO A 107 4.05 9.01 8.68
C PRO A 107 4.36 9.76 9.98
N GLY A 108 5.65 9.86 10.32
CA GLY A 108 6.14 10.49 11.56
C GLY A 108 6.49 9.52 12.69
N GLU A 109 6.08 8.26 12.62
CA GLU A 109 6.51 7.23 13.57
C GLU A 109 7.86 6.62 13.17
N SER A 110 8.60 6.16 14.17
CA SER A 110 9.82 5.36 13.95
C SER A 110 9.48 4.10 13.15
N GLY A 111 10.25 3.84 12.10
CA GLY A 111 10.05 2.70 11.20
C GLY A 111 9.26 3.01 9.92
N PHE A 112 8.69 4.21 9.77
CA PHE A 112 8.05 4.59 8.51
C PHE A 112 9.09 4.83 7.39
N PRO A 113 9.00 4.15 6.24
CA PRO A 113 10.09 4.07 5.26
C PRO A 113 10.31 5.33 4.40
N PHE A 114 9.35 6.26 4.37
CA PHE A 114 9.38 7.41 3.46
C PHE A 114 9.29 8.76 4.18
N PRO A 115 10.39 9.29 4.72
CA PRO A 115 10.39 10.61 5.36
C PRO A 115 10.03 11.70 4.33
N GLY A 116 9.08 12.56 4.67
CA GLY A 116 8.69 13.72 3.85
C GLY A 116 7.81 13.43 2.63
N LEU A 117 7.60 12.16 2.26
CA LEU A 117 6.72 11.80 1.13
C LEU A 117 5.23 12.02 1.46
N PHE A 118 4.88 11.76 2.71
CA PHE A 118 3.53 11.85 3.23
C PHE A 118 3.44 12.91 4.32
N PRO A 119 2.39 13.75 4.34
CA PRO A 119 2.17 14.66 5.45
C PRO A 119 1.96 13.89 6.75
N LEU A 120 2.40 14.52 7.84
CA LEU A 120 2.16 14.01 9.19
C LEU A 120 0.66 14.03 9.51
N PRO A 121 0.14 13.05 10.28
CA PRO A 121 -1.24 13.08 10.74
C PRO A 121 -1.47 14.34 11.59
N GLN A 122 -2.56 15.06 11.34
CA GLN A 122 -2.93 16.29 12.05
C GLN A 122 -3.64 16.01 13.38
N SER A 123 -4.09 14.77 13.59
CA SER A 123 -4.76 14.33 14.82
C SER A 123 -4.54 12.85 15.07
N HIS A 124 -4.73 12.40 16.32
CA HIS A 124 -4.75 10.97 16.66
C HIS A 124 -5.78 10.18 15.83
N LYS A 125 -6.97 10.77 15.60
CA LYS A 125 -8.00 10.14 14.77
C LYS A 125 -7.55 9.94 13.33
N GLU A 126 -6.85 10.91 12.75
CA GLU A 126 -6.29 10.76 11.41
C GLU A 126 -5.17 9.71 11.40
N ALA A 127 -4.32 9.69 12.43
CA ALA A 127 -3.27 8.67 12.56
C ALA A 127 -3.86 7.25 12.61
N ASP A 128 -4.92 7.03 13.39
CA ASP A 128 -5.60 5.73 13.47
C ASP A 128 -6.27 5.36 12.14
N THR A 129 -6.89 6.33 11.47
CA THR A 129 -7.48 6.13 10.13
C THR A 129 -6.42 5.76 9.10
N GLY A 130 -5.29 6.46 9.11
CA GLY A 130 -4.14 6.16 8.27
C GLY A 130 -3.60 4.77 8.53
N ARG A 131 -3.40 4.39 9.79
CA ARG A 131 -2.92 3.05 10.17
C ARG A 131 -3.85 1.95 9.65
N ASN A 132 -5.14 2.05 9.95
CA ASN A 132 -6.12 1.05 9.51
C ASN A 132 -6.16 0.93 7.98
N LYS A 133 -5.95 2.04 7.26
CA LYS A 133 -5.85 2.01 5.80
C LYS A 133 -4.63 1.21 5.34
N TRP A 134 -3.44 1.52 5.87
CA TRP A 134 -2.21 0.83 5.47
C TRP A 134 -2.30 -0.67 5.79
N GLU A 135 -2.84 -1.04 6.96
CA GLU A 135 -3.08 -2.43 7.33
C GLU A 135 -3.97 -3.18 6.32
N VAL A 136 -5.05 -2.54 5.86
CA VAL A 136 -5.95 -3.16 4.87
C VAL A 136 -5.25 -3.32 3.53
N ILE A 137 -4.56 -2.28 3.07
CA ILE A 137 -3.81 -2.30 1.80
C ILE A 137 -2.76 -3.43 1.80
N GLU A 138 -1.99 -3.51 2.89
CA GLU A 138 -0.95 -4.52 3.05
C GLU A 138 -1.51 -5.94 3.06
N ARG A 139 -2.67 -6.14 3.70
CA ARG A 139 -3.34 -7.45 3.72
C ARG A 139 -3.96 -7.81 2.36
N CYS A 140 -4.35 -6.84 1.53
CA CYS A 140 -4.84 -7.12 0.18
C CYS A 140 -3.74 -7.69 -0.74
N ILE A 141 -2.47 -7.37 -0.49
CA ILE A 141 -1.34 -8.01 -1.21
C ILE A 141 -1.23 -9.51 -0.89
N GLN A 142 -1.83 -9.97 0.22
CA GLN A 142 -1.66 -11.31 0.76
C GLN A 142 -2.80 -12.27 0.37
N THR A 143 -3.90 -11.73 -0.12
CA THR A 143 -5.11 -12.45 -0.52
C THR A 143 -5.09 -12.76 -2.01
#